data_AF-A0A8C7ZE07-F1
#
_entry.id   AF-A0A8C7ZE07-F1
#
_cell.length_a   1.000
_cell.length_b   1.000
_cell.length_c   1.000
_cell.angle_alpha   90.00
_cell.angle_beta   90.00
_cell.angle_gamma   90.00
#
_symmetry.space_group_name_H-M   'P 1'
#
loop_
_entity.id
_entity.type
_entity.pdbx_description
1 polymer ?
#
loop_
_entity_poly.entity_id
_entity_poly.type
_entity_poly.pdbx_seq_one_letter_code
_entity_poly.pdbx_strand_id
1 'polypeptide(L)'
;MHDNKNEFLLRTTNVKERFSTRSITSNMDLTFEEIQKLNAGEWFLKKDPFWSVSQLSEEEKQTARNQTVPSLLQLLELAKQHNISVIFDLYQTEKTSTDSGDTAAIVDTIRKSDINPGLILWLPPDRRKWVKETAPGFVHIYSNLSEMKINNDRHLNVKYSKLSMKRIRELRADNITVNLWVVNERWLFSLLWCVGASSVTTNSCHLLKDVEQPDWFMSYQTYTKIWILVDAASVLIMAALFVLQWKAHCSCLRKGRQRGSTFSDTELPFLSQHMLKP
;
A
#
# COMPACT_ATOMS: atom_id res chain seq x y z
N MET A 1 15.39 14.56 -8.20
CA MET A 1 15.77 13.38 -7.38
C MET A 1 15.04 13.46 -6.05
N HIS A 2 14.67 12.33 -5.45
CA HIS A 2 13.87 12.31 -4.21
C HIS A 2 14.70 12.68 -2.97
N ASP A 3 15.89 12.09 -2.81
CA ASP A 3 16.73 12.35 -1.63
C ASP A 3 17.37 13.73 -1.76
N ASN A 4 17.46 14.46 -0.64
CA ASN A 4 18.02 15.82 -0.57
C ASN A 4 18.95 15.98 0.65
N LYS A 5 19.64 17.12 0.74
CA LYS A 5 20.61 17.42 1.79
C LYS A 5 21.65 16.28 1.92
N ASN A 6 21.90 15.82 3.13
CA ASN A 6 22.95 14.84 3.47
C ASN A 6 22.82 13.46 2.80
N GLU A 7 21.70 13.17 2.13
CA GLU A 7 21.48 11.90 1.41
C GLU A 7 21.42 12.06 -0.12
N PHE A 8 21.72 13.26 -0.64
CA PHE A 8 21.64 13.55 -2.07
C PHE A 8 22.43 12.53 -2.92
N LEU A 9 21.71 11.83 -3.81
CA LEU A 9 22.21 10.79 -4.73
C LEU A 9 22.81 9.53 -4.08
N LEU A 10 22.93 9.46 -2.75
CA LEU A 10 23.64 8.36 -2.08
C LEU A 10 22.94 7.01 -2.18
N ARG A 11 21.60 7.01 -2.16
CA ARG A 11 20.79 5.77 -2.16
C ARG A 11 20.55 5.23 -3.57
N THR A 12 20.49 6.12 -4.56
CA THR A 12 19.96 5.84 -5.90
C THR A 12 20.99 6.00 -7.01
N THR A 13 22.27 6.21 -6.66
CA THR A 13 23.36 6.27 -7.63
C THR A 13 24.67 5.69 -7.09
N ASN A 14 25.68 5.58 -7.94
CA ASN A 14 27.05 5.22 -7.56
C ASN A 14 27.93 6.43 -7.18
N VAL A 15 27.35 7.55 -6.73
CA VAL A 15 28.08 8.79 -6.42
C VAL A 15 29.26 8.61 -5.45
N LYS A 16 29.12 7.74 -4.44
CA LYS A 16 30.20 7.44 -3.48
C LYS A 16 31.39 6.74 -4.13
N GLU A 17 31.13 5.86 -5.10
CA GLU A 17 32.17 5.12 -5.81
C GLU A 17 32.89 6.05 -6.80
N ARG A 18 32.13 6.90 -7.50
CA ARG A 18 32.66 7.79 -8.54
C ARG A 18 33.42 9.00 -7.97
N PHE A 19 33.00 9.50 -6.80
CA PHE A 19 33.57 10.70 -6.17
C PHE A 19 34.01 10.41 -4.73
N SER A 20 34.76 9.32 -4.52
CA SER A 20 35.18 8.84 -3.19
C SER A 20 36.02 9.84 -2.38
N THR A 21 36.68 10.79 -3.03
CA THR A 21 37.53 11.80 -2.40
C THR A 21 36.83 13.14 -2.14
N ARG A 22 35.60 13.33 -2.64
CA ARG A 22 34.82 14.56 -2.45
C ARG A 22 33.68 14.30 -1.47
N SER A 23 33.52 15.19 -0.49
CA SER A 23 32.35 15.17 0.40
C SER A 23 31.17 15.83 -0.32
N ILE A 24 30.28 15.01 -0.87
CA ILE A 24 29.05 15.48 -1.54
C ILE A 24 27.93 15.47 -0.51
N THR A 25 27.51 16.66 -0.07
CA THR A 25 26.48 16.85 0.96
C THR A 25 25.29 17.65 0.46
N SER A 26 25.39 18.25 -0.72
CA SER A 26 24.35 19.07 -1.34
C SER A 26 24.29 18.91 -2.86
N ASN A 27 23.20 19.42 -3.46
CA ASN A 27 23.04 19.49 -4.92
C ASN A 27 23.97 20.51 -5.60
N MET A 28 24.60 21.41 -4.84
CA MET A 28 25.51 22.43 -5.36
C MET A 28 26.94 21.91 -5.55
N ASP A 29 27.25 20.73 -5.00
CA ASP A 29 28.60 20.15 -5.04
C ASP A 29 28.92 19.46 -6.37
N LEU A 30 27.93 19.31 -7.25
CA LEU A 30 28.04 18.60 -8.52
C LEU A 30 27.43 19.41 -9.67
N THR A 31 28.12 19.44 -10.80
CA THR A 31 27.55 19.92 -12.06
C THR A 31 26.57 18.91 -12.64
N PHE A 32 25.65 19.37 -13.51
CA PHE A 32 24.73 18.45 -14.19
C PHE A 32 25.46 17.41 -15.06
N GLU A 33 26.56 17.80 -15.72
CA GLU A 33 27.38 16.87 -16.50
C GLU A 33 28.02 15.78 -15.63
N GLU A 34 28.42 16.10 -14.39
CA GLU A 34 28.91 15.12 -13.44
C GLU A 34 27.78 14.18 -12.98
N ILE A 35 26.58 14.72 -12.74
CA ILE A 35 25.39 13.93 -12.36
C ILE A 35 24.99 12.96 -13.47
N GLN A 36 25.01 13.38 -14.75
CA GLN A 36 24.68 12.50 -15.87
C GLN A 36 25.65 11.34 -16.07
N LYS A 37 26.88 11.45 -15.55
CA LYS A 37 27.88 10.37 -15.60
C LYS A 37 27.69 9.32 -14.49
N LEU A 38 26.77 9.55 -13.55
CA LEU A 38 26.45 8.59 -12.50
C LEU A 38 25.58 7.45 -13.03
N ASN A 39 25.87 6.25 -12.57
CA ASN A 39 24.96 5.13 -12.72
C ASN A 39 23.82 5.30 -11.71
N ALA A 40 22.59 5.38 -12.20
CA ALA A 40 21.37 5.57 -11.40
C ALA A 40 20.44 4.33 -11.42
N GLY A 41 20.96 3.19 -11.89
CA GLY A 41 20.18 2.00 -12.19
C GLY A 41 20.59 0.75 -11.43
N GLU A 42 21.89 0.50 -11.30
CA GLU A 42 22.41 -0.73 -10.72
C GLU A 42 22.02 -0.93 -9.24
N TRP A 43 21.83 0.16 -8.51
CA TRP A 43 21.35 0.10 -7.12
C TRP A 43 20.00 -0.64 -7.01
N PHE A 44 19.12 -0.50 -8.00
CA PHE A 44 17.78 -1.09 -7.99
C PHE A 44 17.88 -2.63 -8.03
N LEU A 45 18.76 -3.16 -8.88
CA LEU A 45 18.99 -4.61 -8.98
C LEU A 45 19.67 -5.18 -7.73
N LYS A 46 20.57 -4.41 -7.11
CA LYS A 46 21.28 -4.82 -5.88
C LYS A 46 20.40 -4.81 -4.63
N LYS A 47 19.47 -3.85 -4.56
CA LYS A 47 18.65 -3.61 -3.36
C LYS A 47 17.28 -4.24 -3.45
N ASP A 48 16.75 -4.44 -4.66
CA ASP A 48 15.40 -4.93 -4.93
C ASP A 48 14.35 -4.29 -4.00
N PRO A 49 14.23 -2.94 -4.02
CA PRO A 49 13.47 -2.21 -3.00
C PRO A 49 11.98 -2.53 -2.97
N PHE A 50 11.46 -3.16 -4.02
CA PHE A 50 10.05 -3.52 -4.18
C PHE A 50 9.84 -5.01 -4.45
N TRP A 51 10.87 -5.86 -4.23
CA TRP A 51 10.82 -7.30 -4.48
C TRP A 51 10.33 -7.69 -5.88
N SER A 52 10.70 -6.88 -6.88
CA SER A 52 10.25 -7.00 -8.26
C SER A 52 11.35 -7.35 -9.25
N VAL A 53 12.62 -7.40 -8.80
CA VAL A 53 13.75 -7.73 -9.69
C VAL A 53 13.64 -9.14 -10.27
N SER A 54 13.04 -10.08 -9.53
CA SER A 54 12.78 -11.45 -10.00
C SER A 54 11.79 -11.54 -11.17
N GLN A 55 10.99 -10.49 -11.40
CA GLN A 55 10.00 -10.43 -12.47
C GLN A 55 10.58 -9.88 -13.79
N LEU A 56 11.82 -9.37 -13.76
CA LEU A 56 12.47 -8.80 -14.93
C LEU A 56 13.17 -9.88 -15.78
N SER A 57 13.05 -9.76 -17.09
CA SER A 57 13.91 -10.45 -18.06
C SER A 57 15.38 -10.01 -17.94
N GLU A 58 16.30 -10.78 -18.54
CA GLU A 58 17.73 -10.40 -18.53
C GLU A 58 17.98 -9.12 -19.34
N GLU A 59 17.22 -8.89 -20.42
CA GLU A 59 17.27 -7.67 -21.21
C GLU A 59 16.78 -6.45 -20.40
N GLU A 60 15.70 -6.61 -19.63
CA GLU A 60 15.20 -5.56 -18.73
C GLU A 60 16.18 -5.29 -17.59
N LYS A 61 16.81 -6.32 -17.02
CA LYS A 61 17.88 -6.13 -16.01
C LYS A 61 19.07 -5.39 -16.61
N GLN A 62 19.49 -5.73 -17.83
CA GLN A 62 20.59 -5.04 -18.49
C GLN A 62 20.24 -3.57 -18.78
N THR A 63 19.00 -3.29 -19.17
CA THR A 63 18.49 -1.93 -19.36
C THR A 63 18.45 -1.17 -18.04
N ALA A 64 17.89 -1.77 -16.99
CA ALA A 64 17.78 -1.19 -15.65
C ALA A 64 19.16 -0.91 -15.04
N ARG A 65 20.15 -1.76 -15.29
CA ARG A 65 21.54 -1.56 -14.83
C ARG A 65 22.16 -0.29 -15.42
N ASN A 66 21.85 0.03 -16.67
CA ASN A 66 22.52 1.10 -17.43
C ASN A 66 21.73 2.42 -17.46
N GLN A 67 21.00 2.73 -16.39
CA GLN A 67 20.27 3.99 -16.27
C GLN A 67 21.16 5.13 -15.76
N THR A 68 20.89 6.35 -16.25
CA THR A 68 21.50 7.61 -15.81
C THR A 68 20.43 8.53 -15.22
N VAL A 69 20.83 9.58 -14.51
CA VAL A 69 19.88 10.60 -14.03
C VAL A 69 19.37 11.44 -15.22
N PRO A 70 18.05 11.45 -15.52
CA PRO A 70 17.52 12.23 -16.63
C PRO A 70 17.44 13.72 -16.28
N SER A 71 17.51 14.57 -17.31
CA SER A 71 17.11 15.97 -17.18
C SER A 71 15.58 16.09 -17.08
N LEU A 72 15.10 17.23 -16.57
CA LEU A 72 13.66 17.53 -16.61
C LEU A 72 13.12 17.55 -18.04
N LEU A 73 13.88 18.08 -19.01
CA LEU A 73 13.47 18.11 -20.41
C LEU A 73 13.31 16.70 -20.99
N GLN A 74 14.26 15.79 -20.73
CA GLN A 74 14.18 14.40 -21.19
C GLN A 74 12.96 13.67 -20.60
N LEU A 75 12.67 13.90 -19.32
CA LEU A 75 11.47 13.35 -18.68
C LEU A 75 10.18 13.85 -19.37
N LEU A 76 10.11 15.14 -19.67
CA LEU A 76 8.94 15.76 -20.29
C LEU A 76 8.76 15.34 -21.74
N GLU A 77 9.84 15.15 -22.50
CA GLU A 77 9.80 14.60 -23.85
C GLU A 77 9.24 13.17 -23.85
N LEU A 78 9.67 12.34 -22.90
CA LEU A 78 9.13 10.98 -22.73
C LEU A 78 7.64 11.02 -22.34
N ALA A 79 7.26 11.88 -21.39
CA ALA A 79 5.87 12.03 -20.98
C ALA A 79 4.98 12.51 -22.15
N LYS A 80 5.48 13.44 -22.97
CA LYS A 80 4.81 13.90 -24.19
C LYS A 80 4.64 12.77 -25.20
N GLN A 81 5.70 12.01 -25.46
CA GLN A 81 5.69 10.89 -26.41
C GLN A 81 4.63 9.84 -26.06
N HIS A 82 4.40 9.61 -24.77
CA HIS A 82 3.45 8.61 -24.29
C HIS A 82 2.10 9.19 -23.83
N ASN A 83 1.89 10.51 -23.94
CA ASN A 83 0.70 11.20 -23.46
C ASN A 83 0.38 10.90 -21.97
N ILE A 84 1.42 10.98 -21.12
CA ILE A 84 1.35 10.65 -19.69
C ILE A 84 1.39 11.93 -18.84
N SER A 85 0.53 12.00 -17.83
CA SER A 85 0.54 13.10 -16.86
C SER A 85 1.75 13.04 -15.92
N VAL A 86 2.33 14.19 -15.61
CA VAL A 86 3.50 14.32 -14.72
C VAL A 86 3.08 15.08 -13.46
N ILE A 87 3.22 14.44 -12.30
CA ILE A 87 3.07 15.10 -11.00
C ILE A 87 4.39 15.74 -10.62
N PHE A 88 4.38 17.06 -10.46
CA PHE A 88 5.50 17.80 -9.89
C PHE A 88 5.35 17.84 -8.39
N ASP A 89 6.27 17.19 -7.67
CA ASP A 89 6.43 17.31 -6.22
C ASP A 89 7.84 17.85 -5.96
N LEU A 90 7.94 19.16 -5.77
CA LEU A 90 9.20 19.86 -5.66
C LEU A 90 9.49 20.14 -4.19
N TYR A 91 10.69 19.78 -3.75
CA TYR A 91 11.16 20.17 -2.43
C TYR A 91 11.41 21.67 -2.39
N GLN A 92 10.93 22.31 -1.33
CA GLN A 92 11.35 23.65 -0.98
C GLN A 92 12.81 23.58 -0.50
N THR A 93 13.73 24.08 -1.31
CA THR A 93 15.06 24.44 -0.83
C THR A 93 14.90 25.52 0.23
N GLU A 94 15.70 25.49 1.30
CA GLU A 94 15.56 26.46 2.39
C GLU A 94 15.56 27.87 1.80
N LYS A 95 14.55 28.67 2.19
CA LYS A 95 14.19 29.99 1.68
C LYS A 95 15.40 30.90 1.52
N THR A 96 16.11 30.74 0.42
CA THR A 96 17.10 31.68 -0.07
C THR A 96 16.40 32.57 -1.06
N SER A 97 16.83 33.82 -1.20
CA SER A 97 16.27 34.81 -2.12
C SER A 97 16.26 34.36 -3.60
N THR A 98 16.91 33.23 -3.91
CA THR A 98 16.96 32.51 -5.19
C THR A 98 15.80 31.53 -5.47
N ASP A 99 14.93 31.21 -4.49
CA ASP A 99 13.75 30.32 -4.67
C ASP A 99 12.82 30.77 -5.82
N SER A 100 12.88 32.06 -6.18
CA SER A 100 12.11 32.61 -7.29
C SER A 100 12.59 32.11 -8.67
N GLY A 101 13.88 31.82 -8.82
CA GLY A 101 14.51 31.40 -10.07
C GLY A 101 14.16 29.98 -10.47
N ASP A 102 14.15 29.05 -9.53
CA ASP A 102 13.95 27.62 -9.81
C ASP A 102 12.55 27.33 -10.36
N THR A 103 11.51 27.92 -9.77
CA THR A 103 10.14 27.77 -10.28
C THR A 103 10.02 28.33 -11.71
N ALA A 104 10.64 29.47 -12.00
CA ALA A 104 10.60 30.06 -13.33
C ALA A 104 11.35 29.18 -14.35
N ALA A 105 12.54 28.68 -14.00
CA ALA A 105 13.32 27.78 -14.84
C ALA A 105 12.58 26.47 -15.14
N ILE A 106 11.86 25.91 -14.15
CA ILE A 106 11.03 24.71 -14.33
C ILE A 106 9.88 24.99 -15.29
N VAL A 107 9.11 26.08 -15.07
CA VAL A 107 8.00 26.46 -15.96
C VAL A 107 8.50 26.72 -17.38
N ASP A 108 9.63 27.39 -17.54
CA ASP A 108 10.26 27.61 -18.85
C ASP A 108 10.71 26.31 -19.51
N THR A 109 11.23 25.35 -18.75
CA THR A 109 11.61 24.03 -19.26
C THR A 109 10.38 23.24 -19.71
N ILE A 110 9.28 23.30 -18.95
CA ILE A 110 8.00 22.69 -19.34
C ILE A 110 7.50 23.30 -20.65
N ARG A 111 7.52 24.64 -20.77
CA ARG A 111 7.13 25.33 -22.01
C ARG A 111 8.01 24.93 -23.20
N LYS A 112 9.33 24.84 -23.00
CA LYS A 112 10.28 24.42 -24.05
C LYS A 112 10.07 22.98 -24.51
N SER A 113 9.58 22.10 -23.62
CA SER A 113 9.31 20.70 -23.97
C SER A 113 8.10 20.52 -24.90
N ASP A 114 7.25 21.55 -25.02
CA ASP A 114 6.02 21.53 -25.83
C ASP A 114 5.06 20.37 -25.45
N ILE A 115 5.08 19.96 -24.18
CA ILE A 115 4.11 19.02 -23.63
C ILE A 115 2.76 19.71 -23.45
N ASN A 116 1.67 18.99 -23.65
CA ASN A 116 0.32 19.50 -23.37
C ASN A 116 0.24 19.96 -21.90
N PRO A 117 -0.06 21.25 -21.63
CA PRO A 117 -0.14 21.79 -20.27
C PRO A 117 -1.13 21.02 -19.36
N GLY A 118 -2.20 20.45 -19.93
CA GLY A 118 -3.18 19.67 -19.17
C GLY A 118 -2.64 18.35 -18.59
N LEU A 119 -1.46 17.90 -19.03
CA LEU A 119 -0.74 16.75 -18.47
C LEU A 119 0.12 17.13 -17.25
N ILE A 120 0.26 18.42 -16.94
CA ILE A 120 1.11 18.89 -15.85
C ILE A 120 0.28 19.03 -14.58
N LEU A 121 0.54 18.16 -13.60
CA LEU A 121 -0.11 18.18 -12.30
C LEU A 121 0.80 18.91 -11.29
N TRP A 122 0.47 20.16 -10.98
CA TRP A 122 1.31 21.07 -10.18
C TRP A 122 0.96 21.03 -8.69
N LEU A 123 1.75 20.31 -7.89
CA LEU A 123 1.64 20.26 -6.42
C LEU A 123 2.33 21.40 -5.66
N PRO A 124 3.43 22.02 -6.12
CA PRO A 124 4.16 22.99 -5.32
C PRO A 124 3.27 24.17 -4.89
N PRO A 125 3.28 24.55 -3.60
CA PRO A 125 2.57 25.74 -3.14
C PRO A 125 3.31 27.03 -3.54
N ASP A 126 4.63 26.95 -3.69
CA ASP A 126 5.49 28.09 -3.95
C ASP A 126 5.17 28.74 -5.31
N ARG A 127 5.05 30.07 -5.27
CA ARG A 127 4.70 30.93 -6.42
C ARG A 127 3.47 30.47 -7.20
N ARG A 128 2.57 29.68 -6.60
CA ARG A 128 1.39 29.12 -7.30
C ARG A 128 0.55 30.16 -8.01
N LYS A 129 0.36 31.35 -7.42
CA LYS A 129 -0.36 32.46 -8.07
C LYS A 129 0.32 32.88 -9.38
N TRP A 130 1.63 33.05 -9.36
CA TRP A 130 2.41 33.39 -10.56
C TRP A 130 2.38 32.27 -11.60
N VAL A 131 2.42 31.00 -11.16
CA VAL A 131 2.30 29.83 -12.06
C VAL A 131 0.91 29.80 -12.71
N LYS A 132 -0.17 30.06 -11.97
CA LYS A 132 -1.53 30.15 -12.53
C LYS A 132 -1.64 31.26 -13.59
N GLU A 133 -0.98 32.39 -13.36
CA GLU A 133 -0.97 33.53 -14.29
C GLU A 133 -0.13 33.23 -15.54
N THR A 134 1.01 32.57 -15.39
CA THR A 134 2.00 32.36 -16.47
C THR A 134 1.78 31.06 -17.26
N ALA A 135 1.19 30.05 -16.62
CA ALA A 135 0.94 28.72 -17.16
C ALA A 135 -0.48 28.24 -16.80
N PRO A 136 -1.55 28.93 -17.25
CA PRO A 136 -2.93 28.65 -16.85
C PRO A 136 -3.44 27.26 -17.25
N GLY A 137 -2.76 26.58 -18.16
CA GLY A 137 -3.11 25.23 -18.60
C GLY A 137 -2.70 24.12 -17.63
N PHE A 138 -1.88 24.42 -16.60
CA PHE A 138 -1.47 23.41 -15.61
C PHE A 138 -2.64 23.04 -14.70
N VAL A 139 -2.73 21.75 -14.37
CA VAL A 139 -3.71 21.25 -13.41
C VAL A 139 -3.14 21.40 -12.00
N HIS A 140 -3.67 22.35 -11.25
CA HIS A 140 -3.22 22.59 -9.88
C HIS A 140 -3.80 21.55 -8.91
N ILE A 141 -2.91 20.80 -8.27
CA ILE A 141 -3.25 19.80 -7.24
C ILE A 141 -2.77 20.26 -5.87
N TYR A 142 -3.42 19.82 -4.79
CA TYR A 142 -3.22 20.37 -3.45
C TYR A 142 -2.97 19.29 -2.41
N SER A 143 -2.03 19.53 -1.49
CA SER A 143 -1.78 18.66 -0.33
C SER A 143 -2.65 19.00 0.89
N ASN A 144 -3.42 20.09 0.81
CA ASN A 144 -4.28 20.60 1.87
C ASN A 144 -5.67 20.96 1.32
N LEU A 145 -6.72 20.41 1.94
CA LEU A 145 -8.11 20.63 1.53
C LEU A 145 -8.57 22.08 1.68
N SER A 146 -8.18 22.75 2.76
CA SER A 146 -8.57 24.14 3.02
C SER A 146 -7.94 25.08 1.99
N GLU A 147 -6.66 24.87 1.68
CA GLU A 147 -5.95 25.63 0.65
C GLU A 147 -6.58 25.45 -0.74
N MET A 148 -6.91 24.20 -1.10
CA MET A 148 -7.60 23.87 -2.35
C MET A 148 -8.93 24.63 -2.46
N LYS A 149 -9.73 24.64 -1.38
CA LYS A 149 -11.01 25.35 -1.34
C LYS A 149 -10.84 26.87 -1.47
N ILE A 150 -9.87 27.46 -0.77
CA ILE A 150 -9.56 28.90 -0.87
C ILE A 150 -9.19 29.28 -2.31
N ASN A 151 -8.53 28.38 -3.03
CA ASN A 151 -8.14 28.56 -4.42
C ASN A 151 -9.24 28.22 -5.45
N ASN A 152 -10.42 27.76 -4.99
CA ASN A 152 -11.52 27.29 -5.83
C ASN A 152 -11.13 26.16 -6.81
N ASP A 153 -10.23 25.28 -6.39
CA ASP A 153 -9.79 24.12 -7.15
C ASP A 153 -10.47 22.82 -6.67
N ARG A 154 -10.34 21.75 -7.45
CA ARG A 154 -11.03 20.46 -7.19
C ARG A 154 -10.10 19.24 -7.20
N HIS A 155 -8.79 19.43 -7.10
CA HIS A 155 -7.83 18.32 -7.14
C HIS A 155 -7.00 18.24 -5.86
N LEU A 156 -7.13 17.13 -5.14
CA LEU A 156 -6.48 16.87 -3.87
C LEU A 156 -5.50 15.71 -4.01
N ASN A 157 -4.31 15.85 -3.46
CA ASN A 157 -3.23 14.86 -3.45
C ASN A 157 -2.70 14.69 -2.01
N VAL A 158 -3.15 13.64 -1.31
CA VAL A 158 -2.85 13.47 0.12
C VAL A 158 -2.47 12.04 0.46
N LYS A 159 -1.73 11.88 1.56
CA LYS A 159 -1.44 10.55 2.09
C LYS A 159 -2.76 9.82 2.42
N TYR A 160 -2.88 8.55 2.07
CA TYR A 160 -4.13 7.78 2.27
C TYR A 160 -4.62 7.78 3.73
N SER A 161 -3.70 7.89 4.69
CA SER A 161 -4.00 7.92 6.13
C SER A 161 -4.53 9.26 6.64
N LYS A 162 -4.53 10.33 5.83
CA LYS A 162 -5.01 11.67 6.25
C LYS A 162 -6.51 11.84 6.16
N LEU A 163 -7.21 10.98 5.41
CA LEU A 163 -8.65 11.08 5.20
C LEU A 163 -9.35 9.82 5.69
N SER A 164 -10.49 9.99 6.38
CA SER A 164 -11.38 8.87 6.67
C SER A 164 -12.10 8.42 5.40
N MET A 165 -12.54 7.15 5.37
CA MET A 165 -13.33 6.63 4.24
C MET A 165 -14.60 7.46 3.99
N LYS A 166 -15.26 7.90 5.07
CA LYS A 166 -16.42 8.80 4.97
C LYS A 166 -16.03 10.09 4.27
N ARG A 167 -14.90 10.70 4.65
CA ARG A 167 -14.43 11.94 4.06
C ARG A 167 -14.08 11.80 2.58
N ILE A 168 -13.47 10.69 2.17
CA ILE A 168 -13.20 10.42 0.74
C ILE A 168 -14.50 10.35 -0.07
N ARG A 169 -15.53 9.66 0.45
CA ARG A 169 -16.86 9.59 -0.19
C ARG A 169 -17.51 10.97 -0.32
N GLU A 170 -17.46 11.77 0.74
CA GLU A 170 -17.99 13.15 0.71
C GLU A 170 -17.27 14.00 -0.35
N LEU A 171 -15.94 13.94 -0.41
CA LEU A 171 -15.17 14.66 -1.42
C LEU A 171 -15.52 14.23 -2.85
N ARG A 172 -15.68 12.92 -3.08
CA ARG A 172 -16.13 12.40 -4.38
C ARG A 172 -17.53 12.90 -4.74
N ALA A 173 -18.46 12.89 -3.79
CA ALA A 173 -19.82 13.41 -4.00
C ALA A 173 -19.82 14.91 -4.33
N ASP A 174 -18.84 15.66 -3.79
CA ASP A 174 -18.59 17.06 -4.11
C ASP A 174 -17.79 17.24 -5.42
N ASN A 175 -17.66 16.22 -6.28
CA ASN A 175 -16.86 16.25 -7.53
C ASN A 175 -15.41 16.76 -7.31
N ILE A 176 -14.78 16.34 -6.22
CA ILE A 176 -13.36 16.59 -5.96
C ILE A 176 -12.58 15.35 -6.37
N THR A 177 -11.60 15.52 -7.25
CA THR A 177 -10.65 14.49 -7.66
C THR A 177 -9.65 14.28 -6.53
N VAL A 178 -9.57 13.06 -6.00
CA VAL A 178 -8.68 12.73 -4.87
C VAL A 178 -7.67 11.67 -5.28
N ASN A 179 -6.40 12.06 -5.34
CA ASN A 179 -5.26 11.16 -5.42
C ASN A 179 -4.73 10.80 -4.02
N LEU A 180 -4.51 9.51 -3.76
CA LEU A 180 -4.01 9.01 -2.47
C LEU A 180 -2.66 8.31 -2.61
N TRP A 181 -1.72 8.62 -1.71
CA TRP A 181 -0.35 8.09 -1.78
C TRP A 181 0.21 7.61 -0.43
N VAL A 182 1.25 6.77 -0.35
CA VAL A 182 1.65 5.79 -1.36
C VAL A 182 0.91 4.49 -1.06
N VAL A 183 0.25 3.91 -2.06
CA VAL A 183 -0.61 2.72 -1.90
C VAL A 183 0.03 1.53 -2.63
N ASN A 184 0.70 0.64 -1.90
CA ASN A 184 1.43 -0.48 -2.50
C ASN A 184 0.69 -1.83 -2.40
N GLU A 185 -0.30 -1.92 -1.52
CA GLU A 185 -1.02 -3.16 -1.23
C GLU A 185 -2.30 -3.30 -2.06
N ARG A 186 -2.53 -4.47 -2.67
CA ARG A 186 -3.70 -4.74 -3.52
C ARG A 186 -5.03 -4.64 -2.75
N TRP A 187 -5.06 -5.08 -1.49
CA TRP A 187 -6.25 -4.94 -0.64
C TRP A 187 -6.56 -3.46 -0.33
N LEU A 188 -5.54 -2.64 -0.09
CA LEU A 188 -5.70 -1.22 0.21
C LEU A 188 -6.15 -0.46 -1.05
N PHE A 189 -5.57 -0.80 -2.20
CA PHE A 189 -6.01 -0.28 -3.48
C PHE A 189 -7.50 -0.56 -3.74
N SER A 190 -7.92 -1.82 -3.56
CA SER A 190 -9.32 -2.24 -3.72
C SER A 190 -10.26 -1.52 -2.75
N LEU A 191 -9.85 -1.37 -1.50
CA LEU A 191 -10.60 -0.62 -0.49
C LEU A 191 -10.78 0.85 -0.88
N LEU A 192 -9.72 1.54 -1.30
CA LEU A 192 -9.77 2.95 -1.69
C LEU A 192 -10.58 3.16 -2.98
N TRP A 193 -10.51 2.21 -3.91
CA TRP A 193 -11.36 2.18 -5.11
C TRP A 193 -12.84 2.12 -4.71
N CYS A 194 -13.23 1.17 -3.87
CA CYS A 194 -14.61 1.02 -3.37
C CYS A 194 -15.10 2.23 -2.56
N VAL A 195 -14.20 2.87 -1.80
CA VAL A 195 -14.51 4.10 -1.05
C VAL A 195 -14.68 5.29 -1.99
N GLY A 196 -14.04 5.26 -3.15
CA GLY A 196 -14.27 6.21 -4.21
C GLY A 196 -13.13 7.20 -4.44
N ALA A 197 -11.91 6.87 -4.05
CA ALA A 197 -10.73 7.61 -4.51
C ALA A 197 -10.69 7.69 -6.04
N SER A 198 -10.15 8.79 -6.59
CA SER A 198 -10.08 9.01 -8.04
C SER A 198 -8.85 8.36 -8.65
N SER A 199 -7.74 8.34 -7.91
CA SER A 199 -6.49 7.72 -8.31
C SER A 199 -5.63 7.39 -7.09
N VAL A 200 -4.57 6.61 -7.29
CA VAL A 200 -3.54 6.36 -6.28
C VAL A 200 -2.16 6.55 -6.87
N THR A 201 -1.19 6.93 -6.04
CA THR A 201 0.24 6.82 -6.36
C THR A 201 0.79 5.56 -5.70
N THR A 202 1.48 4.73 -6.47
CA THR A 202 1.97 3.42 -6.05
C THR A 202 3.39 3.17 -6.56
N ASN A 203 4.18 2.42 -5.79
CA ASN A 203 5.42 1.81 -6.27
C ASN A 203 5.19 0.41 -6.86
N SER A 204 4.01 -0.17 -6.61
CA SER A 204 3.62 -1.53 -6.98
C SER A 204 2.85 -1.55 -8.31
N CYS A 205 3.28 -0.76 -9.30
CA CYS A 205 2.60 -0.71 -10.60
C CYS A 205 2.46 -2.11 -11.23
N HIS A 206 3.47 -2.97 -11.07
CA HIS A 206 3.46 -4.34 -11.55
C HIS A 206 2.36 -5.22 -10.92
N LEU A 207 1.92 -4.90 -9.69
CA LEU A 207 0.79 -5.60 -9.04
C LEU A 207 -0.56 -4.96 -9.37
N LEU A 208 -0.61 -3.63 -9.50
CA LEU A 208 -1.86 -2.88 -9.48
C LEU A 208 -2.37 -2.47 -10.88
N LYS A 209 -1.51 -2.39 -11.89
CA LYS A 209 -1.88 -1.90 -13.23
C LYS A 209 -2.95 -2.75 -13.94
N ASP A 210 -2.95 -4.06 -13.67
CA ASP A 210 -3.82 -5.04 -14.32
C ASP A 210 -5.05 -5.39 -13.46
N VAL A 211 -5.32 -4.62 -12.40
CA VAL A 211 -6.49 -4.81 -11.54
C VAL A 211 -7.70 -4.15 -12.19
N GLU A 212 -8.57 -4.96 -12.81
CA GLU A 212 -9.77 -4.48 -13.51
C GLU A 212 -10.96 -4.19 -12.58
N GLN A 213 -10.98 -4.81 -11.39
CA GLN A 213 -12.02 -4.63 -10.39
C GLN A 213 -11.43 -4.75 -8.97
N PRO A 214 -12.05 -4.11 -7.95
CA PRO A 214 -11.63 -4.26 -6.57
C PRO A 214 -11.68 -5.73 -6.12
N ASP A 215 -10.60 -6.18 -5.47
CA ASP A 215 -10.63 -7.43 -4.74
C ASP A 215 -11.69 -7.35 -3.65
N TRP A 216 -12.61 -8.30 -3.67
CA TRP A 216 -13.69 -8.39 -2.70
C TRP A 216 -13.15 -8.89 -1.35
N PHE A 217 -12.88 -7.95 -0.45
CA PHE A 217 -12.76 -8.25 0.97
C PHE A 217 -14.11 -7.97 1.62
N MET A 218 -14.77 -9.06 2.03
CA MET A 218 -16.07 -9.11 2.70
C MET A 218 -16.27 -7.98 3.73
N SER A 219 -17.42 -7.30 3.70
CA SER A 219 -17.71 -6.20 4.62
C SER A 219 -17.62 -6.65 6.09
N TYR A 220 -17.23 -5.75 7.00
CA TYR A 220 -17.20 -6.07 8.45
C TYR A 220 -18.54 -6.65 8.93
N GLN A 221 -19.66 -6.10 8.48
CA GLN A 221 -20.99 -6.62 8.83
C GLN A 221 -21.21 -8.05 8.30
N THR A 222 -20.77 -8.34 7.07
CA THR A 222 -20.88 -9.69 6.48
C THR A 222 -19.97 -10.67 7.19
N TYR A 223 -18.73 -10.27 7.49
CA TYR A 223 -17.76 -11.04 8.25
C TYR A 223 -18.30 -11.37 9.65
N THR A 224 -18.79 -10.38 10.38
CA THR A 224 -19.40 -10.56 11.71
C THR A 224 -20.62 -11.48 11.65
N LYS A 225 -21.51 -11.31 10.66
CA LYS A 225 -22.67 -12.20 10.49
C LYS A 225 -22.24 -13.65 10.25
N ILE A 226 -21.22 -13.88 9.41
CA ILE A 226 -20.70 -15.22 9.16
C ILE A 226 -20.13 -15.83 10.43
N TRP A 227 -19.34 -15.10 11.20
CA TRP A 227 -18.80 -15.62 12.46
C TRP A 227 -19.88 -15.92 13.51
N ILE A 228 -20.89 -15.05 13.66
CA ILE A 228 -22.04 -15.32 14.54
C ILE A 228 -22.77 -16.61 14.11
N LEU A 229 -22.96 -16.80 12.79
CA LEU A 229 -23.60 -18.01 12.25
C LEU A 229 -22.75 -19.26 12.50
N VAL A 230 -21.44 -19.17 12.30
CA VAL A 230 -20.48 -20.26 12.56
C VAL A 230 -20.47 -20.64 14.04
N ASP A 231 -20.45 -19.65 14.94
CA ASP A 231 -20.49 -19.87 16.38
C ASP A 231 -21.81 -20.52 16.81
N ALA A 232 -22.94 -20.02 16.31
CA ALA A 232 -24.26 -20.59 16.59
C ALA A 232 -24.37 -22.04 16.11
N ALA A 233 -23.91 -22.33 14.89
CA ALA A 233 -23.87 -23.68 14.35
C ALA A 233 -22.98 -24.60 15.20
N SER A 234 -21.83 -24.11 15.64
CA SER A 234 -20.90 -24.85 16.50
C SER A 234 -21.53 -25.20 17.86
N VAL A 235 -22.24 -24.25 18.48
CA VAL A 235 -22.98 -24.48 19.74
C VAL A 235 -24.08 -25.54 19.53
N LEU A 236 -24.84 -25.46 18.44
CA LEU A 236 -25.88 -26.44 18.14
C LEU A 236 -25.31 -27.85 17.93
N ILE A 237 -24.19 -27.97 17.22
CA ILE A 237 -23.49 -29.25 17.02
C ILE A 237 -23.01 -29.81 18.37
N MET A 238 -22.37 -28.97 19.20
CA MET A 238 -21.90 -29.38 20.53
C MET A 238 -23.05 -29.83 21.44
N ALA A 239 -24.18 -29.11 21.44
CA ALA A 239 -25.38 -29.49 22.19
C ALA A 239 -25.96 -30.82 21.70
N ALA A 240 -26.03 -31.03 20.38
CA ALA A 240 -26.51 -32.28 19.80
C ALA A 240 -25.61 -33.46 20.20
N LEU A 241 -24.29 -33.29 20.11
CA LEU A 241 -23.32 -34.31 20.55
C LEU A 241 -23.48 -34.61 22.04
N PHE A 242 -23.65 -33.60 22.89
CA PHE A 242 -23.87 -33.78 24.32
C PHE A 242 -25.15 -34.56 24.62
N VAL A 243 -26.26 -34.24 23.95
CA VAL A 243 -27.53 -34.98 24.11
C VAL A 243 -27.38 -36.43 23.64
N LEU A 244 -26.67 -36.67 22.54
CA LEU A 244 -26.42 -38.03 22.04
C LEU A 244 -25.55 -38.83 23.02
N GLN A 245 -24.48 -38.24 23.55
CA GLN A 245 -23.62 -38.85 24.58
C GLN A 245 -24.39 -39.14 25.86
N TRP A 246 -25.22 -38.21 26.33
CA TRP A 246 -26.06 -38.39 27.50
C TRP A 246 -27.04 -39.56 27.32
N LYS A 247 -27.74 -39.61 26.18
CA LYS A 247 -28.66 -40.71 25.85
C LYS A 247 -27.93 -42.06 25.78
N ALA A 248 -26.75 -42.11 25.18
CA ALA A 248 -25.91 -43.31 25.12
C ALA A 248 -25.48 -43.77 26.53
N HIS A 249 -25.00 -42.85 27.37
CA HIS A 249 -24.61 -43.15 28.75
C HIS A 249 -25.78 -43.66 29.60
N CYS A 250 -26.94 -43.01 29.53
CA CYS A 250 -28.15 -43.48 30.21
C CYS A 250 -28.61 -44.86 29.71
N SER A 251 -28.45 -45.15 28.42
CA SER A 251 -28.77 -46.47 27.86
C SER A 251 -27.82 -47.58 28.34
N CYS A 252 -26.53 -47.28 28.51
CA CYS A 252 -25.53 -48.18 29.10
C CYS A 252 -25.83 -48.47 30.58
N LEU A 253 -26.18 -47.43 31.36
CA LEU A 253 -26.61 -47.60 32.76
C LEU A 253 -27.87 -48.48 32.88
N ARG A 254 -28.83 -48.32 31.96
CA ARG A 254 -30.07 -49.12 31.94
C ARG A 254 -29.81 -50.60 31.57
N LYS A 255 -28.87 -50.88 30.65
CA LYS A 255 -28.42 -52.25 30.32
C LYS A 255 -27.61 -52.90 31.46
N GLY A 256 -26.78 -52.13 32.18
CA GLY A 256 -26.06 -52.61 33.36
C GLY A 256 -27.00 -53.02 34.51
N ARG A 257 -28.09 -52.26 34.71
CA ARG A 257 -29.09 -52.54 35.74
C ARG A 257 -29.94 -53.79 35.44
N GLN A 258 -30.19 -54.10 34.15
CA GLN A 258 -30.87 -55.34 33.75
C GLN A 258 -30.00 -56.60 33.85
N ARG A 259 -28.67 -56.49 33.71
CA ARG A 259 -27.75 -57.62 33.96
C ARG A 259 -27.57 -57.92 35.45
N GLY A 260 -27.62 -56.89 36.30
CA GLY A 260 -27.51 -57.06 37.76
C GLY A 260 -28.76 -57.68 38.43
N SER A 261 -29.92 -57.66 37.76
CA SER A 261 -31.17 -58.26 38.28
C SER A 261 -31.38 -59.72 37.89
N THR A 262 -30.43 -60.34 37.20
CA THR A 262 -30.47 -61.76 36.78
C THR A 262 -29.51 -62.67 37.56
N PHE A 263 -28.91 -62.18 38.66
CA PHE A 263 -27.98 -62.95 39.48
C PHE A 263 -28.38 -62.94 40.95
N SER A 264 -29.54 -63.52 41.26
CA SER A 264 -29.88 -64.00 42.61
C SER A 264 -30.92 -65.08 42.47
N ASP A 265 -30.48 -66.34 42.53
CA ASP A 265 -31.09 -67.42 43.32
C ASP A 265 -30.46 -68.76 42.90
N THR A 266 -30.32 -69.68 43.87
CA THR A 266 -29.71 -71.04 43.83
C THR A 266 -28.17 -71.09 43.73
N GLU A 267 -27.36 -71.63 44.66
CA GLU A 267 -27.58 -72.51 45.83
C GLU A 267 -26.48 -72.35 46.90
N LEU A 268 -26.86 -72.56 48.16
CA LEU A 268 -26.08 -73.15 49.28
C LEU A 268 -26.70 -74.56 49.50
N PRO A 269 -26.10 -75.60 50.15
CA PRO A 269 -25.12 -75.55 51.27
C PRO A 269 -24.18 -76.82 51.43
N PHE A 270 -23.62 -77.01 52.65
CA PHE A 270 -23.03 -78.24 53.30
C PHE A 270 -21.54 -78.59 52.98
N LEU A 271 -20.59 -78.91 53.89
CA LEU A 271 -20.49 -79.41 55.30
C LEU A 271 -19.14 -78.95 55.92
N SER A 272 -19.05 -78.49 57.17
CA SER A 272 -18.79 -79.22 58.45
C SER A 272 -17.60 -80.20 58.48
N GLN A 273 -16.53 -79.88 59.23
CA GLN A 273 -16.12 -80.53 60.49
C GLN A 273 -14.67 -80.19 60.92
N HIS A 274 -14.49 -79.89 62.23
CA HIS A 274 -13.42 -80.28 63.18
C HIS A 274 -11.92 -80.29 62.77
N MET A 275 -10.92 -80.12 63.64
CA MET A 275 -10.68 -79.52 64.96
C MET A 275 -9.14 -79.61 65.19
N LEU A 276 -8.64 -78.86 66.19
CA LEU A 276 -7.41 -79.11 66.99
C LEU A 276 -6.01 -78.83 66.37
N LYS A 277 -5.41 -77.71 66.82
CA LYS A 277 -4.22 -77.57 67.72
C LYS A 277 -3.17 -78.70 67.79
N PRO A 278 -1.92 -78.43 68.22
CA PRO A 278 -1.44 -77.25 68.98
C PRO A 278 -0.81 -76.14 68.15
#